data_AF-A0A5C7KZ66-F1
#
_entry.id   AF-A0A5C7KZ66-F1
#
_cell.length_a   1.000
_cell.length_b   1.000
_cell.length_c   1.000
_cell.angle_alpha   90.00
_cell.angle_beta   90.00
_cell.angle_gamma   90.00
#
_symmetry.space_group_name_H-M   'P 1'
#
loop_
_entity.id
_entity.type
_entity.pdbx_description
1 polymer ?
#
loop_
_entity_poly.entity_id
_entity_poly.type
_entity_poly.pdbx_seq_one_letter_code
_entity_poly.pdbx_strand_id
1 'polypeptide(L)'
;MNSTPFDTAYSRLNPEQKKAVDTIYGPLLVLAGPGTGKTQLLSARVANILKLTDTTPGNILCLTFTESGATNMRNRLRDFIG
;
A
#
# COMPACT_ATOMS: atom_id res chain seq x y z
N MET A 1 10.60 20.01 -6.96
CA MET A 1 10.78 18.82 -6.11
C MET A 1 10.22 17.63 -6.87
N ASN A 2 11.03 16.62 -7.16
CA ASN A 2 10.57 15.47 -7.94
C ASN A 2 9.66 14.61 -7.05
N SER A 3 8.38 14.48 -7.40
CA SER A 3 7.42 13.64 -6.68
C SER A 3 7.82 12.17 -6.79
N THR A 4 7.85 11.43 -5.67
CA THR A 4 8.12 9.99 -5.71
C THR A 4 6.95 9.24 -6.36
N PRO A 5 7.16 7.98 -6.84
CA PRO A 5 6.06 7.14 -7.30
C PRO A 5 4.96 6.96 -6.24
N PHE A 6 5.36 6.84 -4.96
CA PHE A 6 4.43 6.81 -3.84
C PHE A 6 3.60 8.10 -3.73
N ASP A 7 4.22 9.28 -3.77
CA ASP A 7 3.48 10.55 -3.63
C ASP A 7 2.47 10.75 -4.78
N THR A 8 2.86 10.34 -5.99
CA THR A 8 1.97 10.35 -7.16
C THR A 8 0.80 9.38 -6.98
N ALA A 9 1.05 8.18 -6.47
CA ALA A 9 0.04 7.19 -6.16
C ALA A 9 -0.95 7.67 -5.07
N TYR A 10 -0.41 8.23 -3.99
CA TYR A 10 -1.18 8.69 -2.83
C TYR A 10 -2.09 9.88 -3.18
N SER A 11 -1.61 10.82 -4.00
CA SER A 11 -2.40 11.98 -4.40
C SER A 11 -3.68 11.64 -5.17
N ARG A 12 -3.70 10.50 -5.87
CA ARG A 12 -4.84 10.01 -6.66
C ARG A 12 -5.86 9.19 -5.86
N LEU A 13 -5.59 8.91 -4.58
CA LEU A 13 -6.50 8.15 -3.72
C LEU A 13 -7.73 8.98 -3.35
N ASN A 14 -8.89 8.33 -3.29
CA ASN A 14 -10.09 8.94 -2.73
C ASN A 14 -10.00 9.03 -1.19
N PRO A 15 -10.91 9.77 -0.51
CA PRO A 15 -10.84 9.95 0.95
C PRO A 15 -10.83 8.65 1.76
N GLU A 16 -11.65 7.67 1.40
CA GLU A 16 -11.73 6.38 2.11
C GLU A 16 -10.44 5.55 1.91
N GLN A 17 -9.87 5.59 0.72
CA GLN A 17 -8.59 4.94 0.44
C GLN A 17 -7.45 5.61 1.22
N LYS A 18 -7.42 6.94 1.29
CA LYS A 18 -6.44 7.67 2.12
C LYS A 18 -6.57 7.29 3.58
N LYS A 19 -7.79 7.30 4.13
CA LYS A 19 -8.07 6.85 5.50
C LYS A 19 -7.51 5.45 5.77
N ALA A 20 -7.69 4.50 4.84
CA ALA A 20 -7.13 3.16 4.99
C ALA A 20 -5.58 3.13 4.94
N VAL A 21 -4.97 3.96 4.09
CA VAL A 21 -3.50 4.09 3.98
C VAL A 21 -2.88 4.79 5.21
N ASP A 22 -3.57 5.78 5.77
CA ASP A 22 -3.13 6.58 6.91
C ASP A 22 -3.39 5.87 8.24
N THR A 23 -4.25 4.84 8.26
CA THR A 23 -4.45 3.98 9.43
C THR A 23 -3.28 3.00 9.59
N ILE A 24 -2.26 3.44 10.31
CA ILE A 24 -1.02 2.69 10.57
C ILE A 24 -1.22 1.61 11.64
N TYR A 25 -1.82 1.98 12.77
CA TYR A 25 -1.91 1.12 13.94
C TYR A 25 -3.28 0.45 14.09
N GLY A 26 -3.27 -0.73 14.71
CA GLY A 26 -4.49 -1.49 15.02
C GLY A 26 -5.08 -2.27 13.83
N PRO A 27 -6.12 -3.07 14.09
CA PRO A 27 -6.81 -3.83 13.06
C PRO A 27 -7.63 -2.92 12.15
N LEU A 28 -7.62 -3.21 10.84
CA LEU A 28 -8.38 -2.49 9.83
C LEU A 28 -9.02 -3.48 8.85
N LEU A 29 -10.34 -3.35 8.63
CA LEU A 29 -11.09 -4.08 7.61
C LEU A 29 -11.47 -3.13 6.47
N VAL A 30 -11.14 -3.49 5.24
CA VAL A 30 -11.51 -2.74 4.03
C VAL A 30 -12.48 -3.57 3.19
N LEU A 31 -13.72 -3.10 3.06
CA LEU A 31 -14.74 -3.70 2.19
C LEU A 31 -14.72 -3.00 0.84
N ALA A 32 -14.42 -3.74 -0.25
CA ALA A 32 -14.24 -3.12 -1.56
C ALA A 32 -14.61 -4.04 -2.72
N GLY A 33 -15.47 -3.54 -3.62
CA GLY A 33 -15.91 -4.26 -4.83
C GLY A 33 -14.80 -4.46 -5.88
N PRO A 34 -15.01 -5.25 -6.94
CA PRO A 34 -14.06 -5.41 -8.04
C PRO A 34 -13.62 -4.06 -8.65
N GLY A 35 -12.38 -3.97 -9.14
CA GLY A 35 -11.88 -2.75 -9.83
C GLY A 35 -11.59 -1.52 -8.96
N THR A 36 -11.85 -1.56 -7.66
CA THR A 36 -11.70 -0.43 -6.72
C THR A 36 -10.26 -0.12 -6.29
N GLY A 37 -9.25 -0.72 -6.94
CA GLY A 37 -7.85 -0.46 -6.62
C GLY A 37 -7.33 -1.09 -5.33
N LYS A 38 -7.91 -2.20 -4.85
CA LYS A 38 -7.48 -2.92 -3.63
C LYS A 38 -5.96 -3.16 -3.55
N THR A 39 -5.35 -3.64 -4.63
CA THR A 39 -3.91 -3.90 -4.67
C THR A 39 -3.09 -2.61 -4.52
N GLN A 40 -3.51 -1.53 -5.19
CA GLN A 40 -2.88 -0.21 -5.07
C GLN A 40 -2.97 0.32 -3.63
N LEU A 41 -4.14 0.18 -3.01
CA LEU A 41 -4.37 0.58 -1.62
C LEU A 41 -3.47 -0.19 -0.65
N LEU A 42 -3.38 -1.52 -0.79
CA LEU A 42 -2.53 -2.35 0.08
C LEU A 42 -1.05 -2.00 -0.10
N SER A 43 -0.56 -1.84 -1.33
CA SER A 43 0.83 -1.41 -1.58
C SER A 43 1.11 -0.01 -1.01
N ALA A 44 0.20 0.94 -1.20
CA ALA A 44 0.35 2.29 -0.66
C ALA A 44 0.36 2.28 0.87
N ARG A 45 -0.50 1.48 1.51
CA ARG A 45 -0.54 1.35 2.98
C ARG A 45 0.76 0.81 3.53
N VAL A 46 1.31 -0.25 2.94
CA VAL A 46 2.59 -0.83 3.36
C VAL A 46 3.73 0.19 3.18
N ALA A 47 3.80 0.87 2.04
CA ALA A 47 4.79 1.93 1.82
C ALA A 47 4.65 3.06 2.86
N ASN A 48 3.42 3.44 3.24
CA ASN A 48 3.18 4.47 4.24
C ASN A 48 3.63 4.04 5.65
N ILE A 49 3.38 2.77 6.04
CA ILE A 49 3.88 2.20 7.30
C ILE A 49 5.42 2.27 7.34
N LEU A 50 6.08 1.84 6.26
CA LEU A 50 7.55 1.87 6.17
C LEU A 50 8.11 3.31 6.16
N LYS A 51 7.38 4.28 5.59
CA LYS A 51 7.77 5.68 5.52
C LYS A 51 7.63 6.41 6.85
N LEU A 52 6.58 6.09 7.63
CA LEU A 52 6.19 6.85 8.83
C LEU A 52 6.63 6.20 10.15
N THR A 53 7.13 4.95 10.11
CA THR A 53 7.51 4.20 11.32
C THR A 53 8.92 3.63 11.18
N ASP A 54 9.42 3.05 12.26
CA ASP A 54 10.66 2.28 12.34
C ASP A 54 10.50 0.82 11.89
N THR A 55 9.32 0.44 11.40
CA THR A 55 9.04 -0.91 10.87
C THR A 55 9.95 -1.19 9.68
N THR A 56 10.70 -2.30 9.74
CA THR A 56 11.50 -2.75 8.59
C THR A 56 10.65 -3.58 7.63
N PRO A 57 11.00 -3.69 6.34
CA PRO A 57 10.27 -4.53 5.38
C PRO A 57 10.11 -5.99 5.84
N GLY A 58 11.08 -6.53 6.58
CA GLY A 58 11.03 -7.90 7.12
C GLY A 58 9.96 -8.11 8.19
N ASN A 59 9.41 -7.04 8.77
CA ASN A 59 8.36 -7.09 9.79
C ASN A 59 6.95 -7.12 9.17
N ILE A 60 6.81 -6.99 7.84
CA ILE A 60 5.52 -6.92 7.16
C ILE A 60 5.29 -8.18 6.32
N LEU A 61 4.20 -8.90 6.60
CA LEU A 61 3.74 -10.02 5.80
C LEU A 61 2.52 -9.62 4.95
N CYS A 62 2.67 -9.71 3.63
CA CYS A 62 1.58 -9.56 2.67
C CYS A 62 1.18 -10.92 2.11
N LEU A 63 -0.11 -11.27 2.20
CA LEU A 63 -0.65 -12.53 1.68
C LEU A 63 -1.63 -12.27 0.53
N THR A 64 -1.55 -13.10 -0.50
CA THR A 64 -2.44 -13.06 -1.67
C THR A 64 -2.81 -14.47 -2.10
N PHE A 65 -3.92 -14.61 -2.81
CA PHE A 65 -4.39 -15.93 -3.27
C PHE A 65 -3.59 -16.51 -4.45
N THR A 66 -2.94 -15.66 -5.25
CA THR A 66 -2.20 -16.08 -6.44
C THR A 66 -0.77 -15.58 -6.43
N GLU A 67 0.14 -16.33 -7.05
CA GLU A 67 1.54 -15.93 -7.28
C GLU A 67 1.66 -14.64 -8.10
N SER A 68 0.77 -14.45 -9.07
CA SER A 68 0.72 -13.22 -9.86
C SER A 68 0.36 -12.00 -9.02
N GLY A 69 -0.52 -12.16 -8.02
CA GLY A 69 -0.86 -11.13 -7.05
C GLY A 69 0.32 -10.75 -6.16
N ALA A 70 1.02 -11.77 -5.63
CA ALA A 70 2.22 -11.58 -4.82
C ALA A 70 3.31 -10.85 -5.60
N THR A 71 3.57 -11.28 -6.84
CA THR A 71 4.56 -10.67 -7.74
C THR A 71 4.19 -9.22 -8.07
N ASN A 72 2.92 -8.94 -8.39
CA ASN A 72 2.46 -7.59 -8.68
C ASN A 72 2.64 -6.65 -7.48
N MET A 73 2.24 -7.10 -6.27
CA MET A 73 2.37 -6.32 -5.05
C MET A 73 3.84 -6.05 -4.71
N ARG A 74 4.71 -7.06 -4.85
CA ARG A 74 6.17 -6.91 -4.64
C ARG A 74 6.78 -5.86 -5.57
N ASN A 75 6.46 -5.91 -6.87
CA ASN A 75 6.99 -4.95 -7.84
C ASN A 75 6.53 -3.53 -7.52
N ARG A 76 5.24 -3.33 -7.19
CA ARG A 76 4.72 -2.01 -6.78
C ARG A 76 5.40 -1.47 -5.53
N LEU A 77 5.67 -2.33 -4.56
CA LEU A 77 6.34 -1.91 -3.33
C LEU A 77 7.77 -1.46 -3.60
N ARG A 78 8.52 -2.18 -4.44
CA ARG A 78 9.84 -1.75 -4.92
C ARG A 78 9.77 -0.37 -5.58
N ASP A 79 8.81 -0.15 -6.47
CA ASP A 79 8.63 1.15 -7.12
C ASP A 79 8.35 2.29 -6.12
N PHE A 80 7.66 2.01 -5.01
CA PHE A 80 7.30 3.01 -4.01
C PHE A 80 8.44 3.35 -3.04
N ILE A 81 9.27 2.38 -2.68
CA ILE A 81 10.26 2.52 -1.60
C ILE A 81 11.72 2.61 -2.10
N GLY A 82 12.00 2.21 -3.34
CA GLY A 82 13.36 2.08 -3.89
C GLY A 82 13.90 0.67 -3.75
#